data_AF-A0A4Z0ADP9-F1
#
_entry.id   AF-A0A4Z0ADP9-F1
#
_cell.length_a   1.000
_cell.length_b   1.000
_cell.length_c   1.000
_cell.angle_alpha   90.00
_cell.angle_beta   90.00
_cell.angle_gamma   90.00
#
_symmetry.space_group_name_H-M   'P 1'
#
loop_
_entity.id
_entity.type
_entity.pdbx_description
1 polymer ?
#
loop_
_entity_poly.entity_id
_entity_poly.type
_entity_poly.pdbx_seq_one_letter_code
_entity_poly.pdbx_strand_id
1 'polypeptide(L)'
;MKPQTLLAGFVFILLSSMTSAQSLAWNDPDISDGACQPPPTIAFPTQIINTLKGLPQGFRVYLPFGNSAYFRWVYQKVNGGTPATDSAQLLATKPRVTFPSLFAIFSLAEGMVDVYGPFPTGKWYKVQAIPINVTATDLIVNIVAPSPGAAPFGFGGTNIPSRYVWADILAAVEWHCFEGGVQVFNVISLTPALTPQQISSITGFLGGYGFQPKNFMTMPYD
;
A
#
# COMPACT_ATOMS: atom_id res chain seq x y z
N MET A 1 -10.69 -1.21 47.94
CA MET A 1 -10.16 -0.22 46.99
C MET A 1 -11.29 0.71 46.58
N LYS A 2 -11.08 2.04 46.60
CA LYS A 2 -12.15 3.02 46.33
C LYS A 2 -12.48 3.04 44.82
N PRO A 3 -13.75 3.06 44.40
CA PRO A 3 -14.16 3.03 42.99
C PRO A 3 -13.67 4.24 42.18
N GLN A 4 -13.26 5.32 42.85
CA GLN A 4 -12.70 6.53 42.24
C GLN A 4 -11.32 6.31 41.59
N THR A 5 -10.56 5.30 42.03
CA THR A 5 -9.23 5.00 41.45
C THR A 5 -9.32 4.20 40.15
N LEU A 6 -10.41 3.45 39.95
CA LEU A 6 -10.69 2.73 38.70
C LEU A 6 -11.10 3.69 37.57
N LEU A 7 -11.90 4.71 37.87
CA LEU A 7 -12.31 5.72 36.89
C LEU A 7 -11.15 6.60 36.40
N ALA A 8 -10.20 6.95 37.27
CA ALA A 8 -9.01 7.71 36.86
C ALA A 8 -8.10 6.91 35.91
N GLY A 9 -8.00 5.58 36.11
CA GLY A 9 -7.24 4.69 35.22
C GLY A 9 -7.82 4.60 33.81
N PHE A 10 -9.16 4.58 33.68
CA PHE A 10 -9.81 4.54 32.37
C PHE A 10 -9.70 5.86 31.58
N VAL A 11 -9.72 7.01 32.27
CA VAL A 11 -9.58 8.32 31.62
C VAL A 11 -8.17 8.54 31.07
N PHE A 12 -7.12 8.05 31.76
CA PHE A 12 -5.75 8.15 31.26
C PHE A 12 -5.46 7.23 30.07
N ILE A 13 -6.05 6.03 30.01
CA ILE A 13 -5.86 5.10 28.88
C ILE A 13 -6.54 5.62 27.60
N LEU A 14 -7.68 6.32 27.72
CA LEU A 14 -8.37 6.95 26.59
C LEU A 14 -7.66 8.19 26.03
N LEU A 15 -6.90 8.92 26.87
CA LEU A 15 -6.13 10.10 26.44
C LEU A 15 -4.79 9.74 25.80
N SER A 16 -4.17 8.62 26.16
CA SER A 16 -2.94 8.14 25.50
C SER A 16 -3.13 7.65 24.06
N SER A 17 -4.38 7.35 23.65
CA SER A 17 -4.70 7.01 22.25
C SER A 17 -4.93 8.24 21.34
N MET A 18 -4.74 9.45 21.86
CA MET A 18 -4.82 10.71 21.09
C MET A 18 -3.45 11.31 20.76
N THR A 19 -2.41 10.49 20.60
CA THR A 19 -1.25 10.93 19.82
C THR A 19 -1.73 11.18 18.40
N SER A 20 -1.81 12.45 18.00
CA SER A 20 -2.12 12.84 16.63
C SER A 20 -1.10 12.17 15.70
N ALA A 21 -1.59 11.38 14.75
CA ALA A 21 -0.73 10.79 13.73
C ALA A 21 0.08 11.91 13.05
N GLN A 22 1.40 11.72 12.96
CA GLN A 22 2.26 12.71 12.29
C GLN A 22 1.90 12.75 10.81
N SER A 23 1.77 13.94 10.21
CA SER A 23 1.54 14.02 8.77
C SER A 23 2.72 13.38 8.03
N LEU A 24 2.40 12.64 6.96
CA LEU A 24 3.41 12.09 6.07
C LEU A 24 4.00 13.25 5.25
N ALA A 25 5.32 13.39 5.30
CA ALA A 25 6.05 14.25 4.36
C ALA A 25 6.14 13.53 3.01
N TRP A 26 5.07 13.60 2.23
CA TRP A 26 5.00 12.95 0.92
C TRP A 26 5.94 13.55 -0.11
N ASN A 27 6.24 14.84 0.02
CA ASN A 27 7.09 15.60 -0.90
C ASN A 27 8.60 15.45 -0.59
N ASP A 28 8.98 14.46 0.21
CA ASP A 28 10.36 14.14 0.52
C ASP A 28 11.08 13.59 -0.74
N PRO A 29 12.04 14.33 -1.32
CA PRO A 29 12.68 13.95 -2.58
C PRO A 29 13.61 12.74 -2.45
N ASP A 30 13.89 12.27 -1.22
CA ASP A 30 14.72 11.10 -0.96
C ASP A 30 13.91 9.79 -1.01
N ILE A 31 12.58 9.88 -1.03
CA ILE A 31 11.71 8.71 -1.03
C ILE A 31 10.55 8.79 -2.03
N SER A 32 10.33 9.92 -2.70
CA SER A 32 9.21 10.16 -3.60
C SER A 32 9.61 10.73 -4.96
N ASP A 33 8.78 10.48 -5.99
CA ASP A 33 9.09 10.79 -7.40
C ASP A 33 8.41 12.05 -7.94
N GLY A 34 8.24 13.05 -7.08
CA GLY A 34 7.76 14.38 -7.47
C GLY A 34 6.28 14.43 -7.81
N ALA A 35 5.89 15.45 -8.58
CA ALA A 35 4.48 15.76 -8.85
C ALA A 35 3.78 14.64 -9.64
N CYS A 36 2.49 14.43 -9.37
CA CYS A 36 1.69 13.44 -10.09
C CYS A 36 1.62 13.72 -11.59
N GLN A 37 2.21 12.83 -12.38
CA GLN A 37 2.06 12.77 -13.83
C GLN A 37 1.41 11.44 -14.17
N PRO A 38 0.06 11.38 -14.28
CA PRO A 38 -0.64 10.11 -14.40
C PRO A 38 -0.23 9.38 -15.68
N PRO A 39 0.40 8.19 -15.56
CA PRO A 39 0.72 7.39 -16.74
C PRO A 39 -0.58 6.94 -17.45
N PRO A 40 -0.51 6.62 -18.75
CA PRO A 40 -1.59 5.94 -19.44
C PRO A 40 -1.95 4.65 -18.69
N THR A 41 -3.24 4.47 -18.48
CA THR A 41 -3.79 3.24 -17.96
C THR A 41 -3.66 2.10 -18.96
N ILE A 42 -3.61 0.86 -18.49
CA ILE A 42 -3.74 -0.31 -19.36
C ILE A 42 -5.20 -0.73 -19.54
N ALA A 43 -5.48 -1.40 -20.66
CA ALA A 43 -6.72 -2.13 -20.82
C ALA A 43 -6.78 -3.31 -19.83
N PHE A 44 -7.98 -3.77 -19.50
CA PHE A 44 -8.20 -4.86 -18.55
C PHE A 44 -7.29 -6.08 -18.84
N PRO A 45 -6.34 -6.43 -17.95
CA PRO A 45 -5.30 -7.41 -18.25
C PRO A 45 -5.84 -8.84 -18.11
N THR A 46 -6.39 -9.36 -19.21
CA THR A 46 -6.98 -10.71 -19.26
C THR A 46 -5.97 -11.82 -18.92
N GLN A 47 -4.67 -11.59 -19.15
CA GLN A 47 -3.63 -12.55 -18.79
C GLN A 47 -3.57 -12.80 -17.28
N ILE A 48 -3.70 -11.77 -16.44
CA ILE A 48 -3.67 -11.97 -14.99
C ILE A 48 -4.93 -12.72 -14.53
N ILE A 49 -6.11 -12.45 -15.10
CA ILE A 49 -7.32 -13.24 -14.78
C ILE A 49 -7.06 -14.73 -14.98
N ASN A 50 -6.38 -15.10 -16.07
CA ASN A 50 -6.10 -16.50 -16.36
C ASN A 50 -5.18 -17.13 -15.31
N THR A 51 -4.18 -16.38 -14.82
CA THR A 51 -3.34 -16.84 -13.71
C THR A 51 -4.11 -16.94 -12.40
N LEU A 52 -5.04 -16.02 -12.16
CA LEU A 52 -5.84 -15.93 -10.95
C LEU A 52 -6.96 -16.99 -10.86
N LYS A 53 -7.49 -17.47 -11.99
CA LYS A 53 -8.66 -18.39 -12.08
C LYS A 53 -8.57 -19.66 -11.23
N GLY A 54 -7.37 -20.07 -10.80
CA GLY A 54 -7.16 -21.24 -9.94
C GLY A 54 -6.97 -20.96 -8.45
N LEU A 55 -6.94 -19.69 -8.03
CA LEU A 55 -6.69 -19.34 -6.63
C LEU A 55 -7.98 -19.42 -5.78
N PRO A 56 -7.88 -19.83 -4.51
CA PRO A 56 -9.02 -19.84 -3.60
C PRO A 56 -9.50 -18.41 -3.29
N GLN A 57 -10.73 -18.30 -2.77
CA GLN A 57 -11.19 -17.04 -2.17
C GLN A 57 -10.27 -16.64 -1.01
N GLY A 58 -10.07 -15.33 -0.80
CA GLY A 58 -9.17 -14.85 0.24
C GLY A 58 -7.68 -15.08 -0.09
N PHE A 59 -7.33 -15.21 -1.38
CA PHE A 59 -5.94 -15.37 -1.77
C PHE A 59 -5.12 -14.12 -1.44
N ARG A 60 -3.83 -14.35 -1.25
CA ARG A 60 -2.88 -13.32 -0.84
C ARG A 60 -1.84 -13.09 -1.92
N VAL A 61 -1.46 -11.84 -2.06
CA VAL A 61 -0.40 -11.38 -2.95
C VAL A 61 0.64 -10.59 -2.18
N TYR A 62 1.81 -10.46 -2.78
CA TYR A 62 2.96 -9.78 -2.24
C TYR A 62 3.09 -8.38 -2.84
N LEU A 63 3.74 -7.47 -2.10
CA LEU A 63 4.23 -6.21 -2.61
C LEU A 63 5.77 -6.25 -2.68
N PRO A 64 6.38 -7.03 -3.61
CA PRO A 64 7.82 -7.27 -3.68
C PRO A 64 8.65 -6.06 -4.07
N PHE A 65 8.05 -5.08 -4.73
CA PHE A 65 8.79 -3.96 -5.30
C PHE A 65 7.90 -2.72 -5.32
N GLY A 66 8.48 -1.55 -5.14
CA GLY A 66 7.70 -0.31 -5.07
C GLY A 66 8.55 0.89 -4.75
N ASN A 67 7.87 2.00 -4.56
CA ASN A 67 8.45 3.25 -4.10
C ASN A 67 8.67 3.24 -2.58
N SER A 68 9.80 3.76 -2.10
CA SER A 68 10.09 3.88 -0.67
C SER A 68 9.02 4.68 0.07
N ALA A 69 8.46 5.74 -0.53
CA ALA A 69 7.36 6.50 0.06
C ALA A 69 6.10 5.65 0.27
N TYR A 70 5.77 4.75 -0.66
CA TYR A 70 4.64 3.83 -0.48
C TYR A 70 4.87 2.93 0.74
N PHE A 71 6.04 2.35 0.89
CA PHE A 71 6.35 1.49 2.04
C PHE A 71 6.43 2.25 3.37
N ARG A 72 6.88 3.51 3.34
CA ARG A 72 6.83 4.41 4.51
C ARG A 72 5.40 4.67 4.96
N TRP A 73 4.50 4.85 4.01
CA TRP A 73 3.08 4.98 4.31
C TRP A 73 2.49 3.72 4.92
N VAL A 74 2.76 2.55 4.35
CA VAL A 74 2.34 1.28 4.93
C VAL A 74 2.86 1.15 6.36
N TYR A 75 4.17 1.36 6.58
CA TYR A 75 4.77 1.29 7.92
C TYR A 75 4.07 2.23 8.90
N GLN A 76 3.89 3.50 8.50
CA GLN A 76 3.26 4.49 9.37
C GLN A 76 1.81 4.13 9.68
N LYS A 77 1.08 3.57 8.72
CA LYS A 77 -0.27 3.07 8.91
C LYS A 77 -0.34 1.98 9.95
N VAL A 78 0.50 0.98 9.84
CA VAL A 78 0.45 -0.20 10.73
C VAL A 78 1.09 0.09 12.09
N ASN A 79 1.95 1.11 12.16
CA ASN A 79 2.66 1.54 13.36
C ASN A 79 2.06 2.80 14.00
N GLY A 80 0.73 2.86 14.13
CA GLY A 80 0.06 3.89 14.94
C GLY A 80 0.23 5.35 14.47
N GLY A 81 0.62 5.57 13.21
CA GLY A 81 0.87 6.91 12.68
C GLY A 81 2.29 7.43 12.91
N THR A 82 3.21 6.58 13.40
CA THR A 82 4.64 6.91 13.54
C THR A 82 5.40 6.62 12.24
N PRO A 83 6.02 7.63 11.60
CA PRO A 83 6.76 7.43 10.36
C PRO A 83 8.01 6.58 10.60
N ALA A 84 8.46 5.90 9.55
CA ALA A 84 9.75 5.25 9.58
C ALA A 84 10.88 6.29 9.61
N THR A 85 11.95 5.99 10.35
CA THR A 85 13.16 6.79 10.47
C THR A 85 14.32 6.26 9.63
N ASP A 86 14.23 5.02 9.16
CA ASP A 86 15.27 4.35 8.39
C ASP A 86 14.69 3.23 7.50
N SER A 87 15.50 2.74 6.56
CA SER A 87 15.11 1.67 5.63
C SER A 87 14.91 0.32 6.32
N ALA A 88 15.55 0.04 7.46
CA ALA A 88 15.39 -1.24 8.14
C ALA A 88 13.97 -1.39 8.69
N GLN A 89 13.39 -0.32 9.22
CA GLN A 89 11.99 -0.26 9.63
C GLN A 89 11.04 -0.52 8.46
N LEU A 90 11.32 0.06 7.28
CA LEU A 90 10.52 -0.20 6.08
C LEU A 90 10.56 -1.67 5.68
N LEU A 91 11.75 -2.25 5.58
CA LEU A 91 11.97 -3.64 5.18
C LEU A 91 11.36 -4.65 6.17
N ALA A 92 11.25 -4.30 7.45
CA ALA A 92 10.58 -5.12 8.46
C ALA A 92 9.06 -5.23 8.25
N THR A 93 8.45 -4.32 7.49
CA THR A 93 6.99 -4.23 7.31
C THR A 93 6.43 -5.34 6.41
N LYS A 94 7.20 -5.78 5.40
CA LYS A 94 6.85 -6.86 4.44
C LYS A 94 5.34 -6.98 4.15
N PRO A 95 4.71 -5.94 3.54
CA PRO A 95 3.26 -5.90 3.41
C PRO A 95 2.71 -6.91 2.40
N ARG A 96 1.59 -7.52 2.75
CA ARG A 96 0.84 -8.40 1.85
C ARG A 96 -0.57 -7.86 1.67
N VAL A 97 -1.18 -8.19 0.55
CA VAL A 97 -2.57 -7.81 0.27
C VAL A 97 -3.39 -9.07 0.14
N THR A 98 -4.48 -9.16 0.89
CA THR A 98 -5.44 -10.25 0.81
C THR A 98 -6.68 -9.75 0.07
N PHE A 99 -7.06 -10.46 -1.00
CA PHE A 99 -8.19 -10.13 -1.84
C PHE A 99 -9.36 -11.10 -1.63
N PRO A 100 -10.61 -10.61 -1.53
CA PRO A 100 -11.77 -11.47 -1.35
C PRO A 100 -12.09 -12.29 -2.62
N SER A 101 -11.78 -11.77 -3.81
CA SER A 101 -11.98 -12.47 -5.08
C SER A 101 -10.99 -12.01 -6.16
N LEU A 102 -10.90 -12.77 -7.26
CA LEU A 102 -9.96 -12.52 -8.35
C LEU A 102 -10.19 -11.17 -9.04
N PHE A 103 -11.46 -10.77 -9.19
CA PHE A 103 -11.81 -9.47 -9.77
C PHE A 103 -11.44 -8.31 -8.85
N ALA A 104 -11.34 -8.57 -7.54
CA ALA A 104 -10.93 -7.56 -6.58
C ALA A 104 -9.48 -7.10 -6.78
N ILE A 105 -8.62 -7.82 -7.51
CA ILE A 105 -7.33 -7.23 -7.91
C ILE A 105 -7.52 -6.06 -8.87
N PHE A 106 -8.45 -6.15 -9.83
CA PHE A 106 -8.60 -5.12 -10.87
C PHE A 106 -9.63 -4.05 -10.54
N SER A 107 -10.62 -4.39 -9.71
CA SER A 107 -11.59 -3.44 -9.20
C SER A 107 -11.18 -2.90 -7.83
N LEU A 108 -10.15 -3.49 -7.18
CA LEU A 108 -9.70 -3.19 -5.81
C LEU A 108 -10.86 -3.04 -4.81
N ALA A 109 -12.00 -3.67 -5.09
CA ALA A 109 -13.30 -3.35 -4.51
C ALA A 109 -13.26 -3.42 -2.98
N GLU A 110 -12.53 -4.39 -2.42
CA GLU A 110 -12.01 -4.37 -1.06
C GLU A 110 -10.71 -5.19 -1.03
N GLY A 111 -9.64 -4.66 -0.46
CA GLY A 111 -8.38 -5.36 -0.21
C GLY A 111 -7.97 -5.15 1.24
N MET A 112 -7.49 -6.20 1.91
CA MET A 112 -6.89 -6.03 3.24
C MET A 112 -5.37 -6.00 3.08
N VAL A 113 -4.75 -4.89 3.43
CA VAL A 113 -3.29 -4.81 3.53
C VAL A 113 -2.89 -5.19 4.95
N ASP A 114 -2.08 -6.24 5.07
CA ASP A 114 -1.59 -6.79 6.34
C ASP A 114 -0.07 -6.94 6.33
N VAL A 115 0.56 -6.86 7.52
CA VAL A 115 2.02 -6.98 7.69
C VAL A 115 2.39 -8.43 7.99
N TYR A 116 3.34 -8.97 7.23
CA TYR A 116 3.92 -10.28 7.51
C TYR A 116 5.22 -10.13 8.30
N GLY A 117 5.31 -10.77 9.47
CA GLY A 117 6.53 -10.80 10.27
C GLY A 117 6.47 -9.94 11.53
N PRO A 118 7.56 -9.87 12.31
CA PRO A 118 7.56 -9.58 13.74
C PRO A 118 7.13 -8.16 14.13
N PHE A 119 6.87 -7.25 13.18
CA PHE A 119 6.62 -5.85 13.53
C PHE A 119 5.68 -5.07 12.61
N PRO A 120 4.64 -4.47 13.17
CA PRO A 120 3.79 -5.04 14.21
C PRO A 120 2.95 -6.18 13.60
N THR A 121 3.14 -7.42 14.08
CA THR A 121 2.30 -8.57 13.67
C THR A 121 0.84 -8.31 13.97
N GLY A 122 -0.06 -8.71 13.06
CA GLY A 122 -1.51 -8.64 13.27
C GLY A 122 -2.10 -7.24 13.12
N LYS A 123 -1.30 -6.26 12.68
CA LYS A 123 -1.82 -4.97 12.22
C LYS A 123 -2.16 -5.03 10.74
N TRP A 124 -3.29 -4.42 10.41
CA TRP A 124 -3.83 -4.37 9.06
C TRP A 124 -4.65 -3.10 8.86
N TYR A 125 -4.90 -2.78 7.61
CA TYR A 125 -5.93 -1.83 7.20
C TYR A 125 -6.63 -2.33 5.93
N LYS A 126 -7.91 -2.03 5.81
CA LYS A 126 -8.71 -2.30 4.61
C LYS A 126 -8.69 -1.09 3.70
N VAL A 127 -8.45 -1.34 2.43
CA VAL A 127 -8.69 -0.42 1.32
C VAL A 127 -9.96 -0.84 0.58
N GLN A 128 -10.71 0.14 0.11
CA GLN A 128 -11.82 -0.01 -0.81
C GLN A 128 -11.48 0.83 -2.03
N ALA A 129 -11.44 0.22 -3.20
CA ALA A 129 -11.36 0.99 -4.41
C ALA A 129 -12.70 1.13 -5.10
N ILE A 130 -12.82 2.29 -5.74
CA ILE A 130 -13.99 2.70 -6.49
C ILE A 130 -13.52 2.85 -7.94
N PRO A 131 -13.91 1.95 -8.85
CA PRO A 131 -13.54 2.08 -10.25
C PRO A 131 -14.20 3.33 -10.85
N ILE A 132 -13.39 4.18 -11.47
CA ILE A 132 -13.84 5.33 -12.26
C ILE A 132 -14.13 4.86 -13.70
N ASN A 133 -13.21 4.04 -14.23
CA ASN A 133 -13.35 3.47 -15.57
C ASN A 133 -12.84 2.02 -15.59
N VAL A 134 -13.78 1.07 -15.54
CA VAL A 134 -13.48 -0.37 -15.54
C VAL A 134 -12.81 -0.86 -16.82
N THR A 135 -12.96 -0.14 -17.94
CA THR A 135 -12.28 -0.50 -19.21
C THR A 135 -10.82 -0.06 -19.23
N ALA A 136 -10.48 0.92 -18.40
CA ALA A 136 -9.17 1.56 -18.35
C ALA A 136 -8.50 1.41 -16.97
N THR A 137 -8.87 0.43 -16.12
CA THR A 137 -8.24 0.18 -14.81
C THR A 137 -8.01 1.44 -13.92
N ASP A 138 -8.83 2.47 -14.10
CA ASP A 138 -8.72 3.75 -13.40
C ASP A 138 -9.63 3.74 -12.18
N LEU A 139 -9.10 4.12 -11.03
CA LEU A 139 -9.75 3.91 -9.74
C LEU A 139 -9.38 4.96 -8.70
N ILE A 140 -10.23 5.08 -7.69
CA ILE A 140 -9.96 5.84 -6.46
C ILE A 140 -9.82 4.84 -5.33
N VAL A 141 -8.73 4.92 -4.56
CA VAL A 141 -8.54 4.09 -3.36
C VAL A 141 -8.93 4.87 -2.11
N ASN A 142 -9.81 4.28 -1.31
CA ASN A 142 -10.29 4.76 -0.03
C ASN A 142 -9.85 3.80 1.07
N ILE A 143 -9.64 4.30 2.28
CA ILE A 143 -9.28 3.47 3.44
C ILE A 143 -10.52 3.34 4.31
N VAL A 144 -10.99 2.11 4.51
CA VAL A 144 -12.31 1.86 5.12
C VAL A 144 -12.25 1.30 6.54
N ALA A 145 -11.12 0.71 6.96
CA ALA A 145 -10.99 0.25 8.35
C ALA A 145 -9.54 -0.04 8.73
N PRO A 146 -8.97 0.58 9.78
CA PRO A 146 -7.73 0.13 10.39
C PRO A 146 -7.97 -0.83 11.57
N SER A 147 -7.01 -1.73 11.81
CA SER A 147 -6.94 -2.51 13.06
C SER A 147 -6.65 -1.61 14.29
N PRO A 148 -7.02 -2.02 15.52
CA PRO A 148 -6.69 -1.25 16.72
C PRO A 148 -5.18 -1.01 16.86
N GLY A 149 -4.76 0.23 17.14
CA GLY A 149 -3.35 0.62 17.25
C GLY A 149 -2.62 0.81 15.91
N ALA A 150 -3.29 0.63 14.78
CA ALA A 150 -2.89 1.25 13.53
C ALA A 150 -3.32 2.73 13.50
N ALA A 151 -2.78 3.52 12.58
CA ALA A 151 -3.13 4.93 12.40
C ALA A 151 -4.65 5.11 12.22
N PRO A 152 -5.21 6.25 12.65
CA PRO A 152 -6.66 6.49 12.63
C PRO A 152 -7.25 6.43 11.21
N PHE A 153 -8.55 6.18 11.15
CA PHE A 153 -9.34 6.22 9.92
C PHE A 153 -9.19 7.59 9.23
N GLY A 154 -8.95 7.60 7.92
CA GLY A 154 -8.74 8.83 7.13
C GLY A 154 -7.29 9.35 7.06
N PHE A 155 -6.31 8.70 7.70
CA PHE A 155 -4.90 9.12 7.62
C PHE A 155 -4.33 9.00 6.18
N GLY A 156 -3.69 10.04 5.64
CA GLY A 156 -3.02 10.02 4.32
C GLY A 156 -3.94 9.98 3.09
N GLY A 157 -5.20 10.43 3.21
CA GLY A 157 -6.14 10.62 2.11
C GLY A 157 -7.27 9.59 2.07
N THR A 158 -8.51 10.07 1.88
CA THR A 158 -9.70 9.23 1.70
C THR A 158 -10.06 8.99 0.24
N ASN A 159 -9.30 9.52 -0.72
CA ASN A 159 -9.50 9.34 -2.16
C ASN A 159 -8.14 9.46 -2.88
N ILE A 160 -7.43 8.36 -3.08
CA ILE A 160 -6.12 8.32 -3.75
C ILE A 160 -6.36 7.93 -5.21
N PRO A 161 -6.21 8.85 -6.19
CA PRO A 161 -6.27 8.49 -7.60
C PRO A 161 -5.21 7.44 -7.92
N SER A 162 -5.63 6.34 -8.51
CA SER A 162 -4.78 5.18 -8.73
C SER A 162 -5.12 4.50 -10.04
N ARG A 163 -4.19 3.73 -10.60
CA ARG A 163 -4.43 2.93 -11.81
C ARG A 163 -3.37 1.87 -12.03
N TYR A 164 -3.75 0.83 -12.77
CA TYR A 164 -2.79 -0.11 -13.33
C TYR A 164 -2.15 0.45 -14.59
N VAL A 165 -0.82 0.41 -14.65
CA VAL A 165 -0.02 1.02 -15.73
C VAL A 165 0.84 -0.01 -16.45
N TRP A 166 1.05 -1.17 -15.84
CA TRP A 166 1.80 -2.29 -16.41
C TRP A 166 1.32 -3.60 -15.80
N ALA A 167 1.35 -4.67 -16.57
CA ALA A 167 1.00 -6.01 -16.11
C ALA A 167 1.72 -7.08 -16.92
N ASP A 168 2.07 -8.18 -16.27
CA ASP A 168 2.40 -9.46 -16.90
C ASP A 168 1.52 -10.58 -16.30
N ILE A 169 1.87 -11.85 -16.53
CA ILE A 169 1.09 -12.98 -16.02
C ILE A 169 1.13 -13.14 -14.48
N LEU A 170 2.13 -12.59 -13.79
CA LEU A 170 2.37 -12.81 -12.35
C LEU A 170 2.32 -11.52 -11.53
N ALA A 171 2.47 -10.36 -12.15
CA ALA A 171 2.60 -9.08 -11.47
C ALA A 171 1.89 -7.93 -12.21
N ALA A 172 1.51 -6.91 -11.45
CA ALA A 172 0.95 -5.66 -11.95
C ALA A 172 1.60 -4.47 -11.24
N VAL A 173 1.86 -3.40 -11.97
CA VAL A 173 2.32 -2.12 -11.41
C VAL A 173 1.09 -1.24 -11.22
N GLU A 174 0.90 -0.82 -9.98
CA GLU A 174 -0.10 0.15 -9.58
C GLU A 174 0.58 1.50 -9.34
N TRP A 175 0.06 2.53 -10.01
CA TRP A 175 0.44 3.92 -9.81
C TRP A 175 -0.58 4.58 -8.89
N HIS A 176 -0.10 5.49 -8.03
CA HIS A 176 -0.92 6.27 -7.12
C HIS A 176 -0.50 7.74 -7.11
N CYS A 177 -1.48 8.62 -6.94
CA CYS A 177 -1.28 10.02 -6.59
C CYS A 177 -1.66 10.26 -5.13
N PHE A 178 -0.67 10.32 -4.25
CA PHE A 178 -0.89 10.55 -2.83
C PHE A 178 -1.07 12.04 -2.51
N GLU A 179 -1.53 12.29 -1.28
CA GLU A 179 -1.67 13.64 -0.73
C GLU A 179 -0.37 14.44 -0.88
N GLY A 180 -0.50 15.75 -1.16
CA GLY A 180 0.66 16.57 -1.56
C GLY A 180 1.00 16.49 -3.04
N GLY A 181 0.21 15.75 -3.84
CA GLY A 181 0.35 15.67 -5.29
C GLY A 181 1.56 14.86 -5.71
N VAL A 182 1.88 13.80 -4.96
CA VAL A 182 3.10 13.02 -5.13
C VAL A 182 2.79 11.68 -5.79
N GLN A 183 3.53 11.35 -6.86
CA GLN A 183 3.43 10.04 -7.47
C GLN A 183 4.26 8.98 -6.76
N VAL A 184 3.65 7.83 -6.53
CA VAL A 184 4.31 6.62 -6.05
C VAL A 184 3.77 5.42 -6.81
N PHE A 185 4.44 4.29 -6.66
CA PHE A 185 3.99 3.03 -7.23
C PHE A 185 4.26 1.87 -6.27
N ASN A 186 3.57 0.77 -6.51
CA ASN A 186 3.88 -0.55 -5.96
C ASN A 186 3.60 -1.61 -7.01
N VAL A 187 4.32 -2.72 -6.89
CA VAL A 187 4.08 -3.91 -7.68
C VAL A 187 3.30 -4.88 -6.84
N ILE A 188 2.15 -5.30 -7.34
CA ILE A 188 1.38 -6.42 -6.81
C ILE A 188 1.85 -7.69 -7.52
N SER A 189 2.23 -8.73 -6.78
CA SER A 189 2.76 -9.97 -7.37
C SER A 189 2.21 -11.23 -6.71
N LEU A 190 2.00 -12.27 -7.51
CA LEU A 190 1.71 -13.63 -7.05
C LEU A 190 2.93 -14.32 -6.44
N THR A 191 4.14 -13.83 -6.74
CA THR A 191 5.40 -14.37 -6.22
C THR A 191 6.03 -13.43 -5.18
N PRO A 192 6.74 -13.98 -4.18
CA PRO A 192 7.39 -13.20 -3.13
C PRO A 192 8.55 -12.33 -3.65
N ALA A 193 9.11 -12.64 -4.81
CA ALA A 193 10.18 -11.87 -5.44
C ALA A 193 9.92 -11.72 -6.93
N LEU A 194 10.42 -10.62 -7.49
CA LEU A 194 10.49 -10.38 -8.93
C LEU A 194 11.84 -10.83 -9.46
N THR A 195 11.86 -11.32 -10.71
CA THR A 195 13.13 -11.60 -11.38
C THR A 195 13.88 -10.31 -11.71
N PRO A 196 15.22 -10.34 -11.86
CA PRO A 196 15.99 -9.17 -12.30
C PRO A 196 15.48 -8.59 -13.62
N GLN A 197 14.99 -9.44 -14.52
CA GLN A 197 14.40 -9.04 -15.79
C GLN A 197 13.10 -8.26 -15.57
N GLN A 198 12.20 -8.74 -14.71
CA GLN A 198 10.96 -8.01 -14.36
C GLN A 198 11.26 -6.65 -13.72
N ILE A 199 12.19 -6.60 -12.76
CA ILE A 199 12.61 -5.35 -12.10
C ILE A 199 13.18 -4.37 -13.13
N SER A 200 14.04 -4.85 -14.03
CA SER A 200 14.62 -4.02 -15.09
C SER A 200 13.56 -3.48 -16.05
N SER A 201 12.63 -4.33 -16.50
CA SER A 201 11.52 -3.90 -17.37
C SER A 201 10.60 -2.88 -16.71
N ILE A 202 10.22 -3.11 -15.45
CA ILE A 202 9.38 -2.19 -14.68
C ILE A 202 10.12 -0.86 -14.45
N THR A 203 11.39 -0.91 -14.06
CA THR A 203 12.23 0.28 -13.83
C THR A 203 12.37 1.12 -15.11
N GLY A 204 12.67 0.48 -16.24
CA GLY A 204 12.78 1.16 -17.53
C GLY A 204 11.46 1.80 -17.97
N PHE A 205 10.34 1.10 -17.78
CA PHE A 205 9.00 1.62 -18.03
C PHE A 205 8.69 2.84 -17.15
N LEU A 206 8.92 2.75 -15.84
CA LEU A 206 8.64 3.81 -14.87
C LEU A 206 9.53 5.05 -15.08
N GLY A 207 10.77 4.88 -15.54
CA GLY A 207 11.65 6.00 -15.88
C GLY A 207 11.07 6.93 -16.95
N GLY A 208 10.26 6.40 -17.86
CA GLY A 208 9.53 7.21 -18.85
C GLY A 208 8.47 8.16 -18.25
N TYR A 209 8.07 7.93 -17.01
CA TYR A 209 7.09 8.73 -16.26
C TYR A 209 7.72 9.53 -15.11
N GLY A 210 9.05 9.64 -15.10
CA GLY A 210 9.78 10.47 -14.13
C GLY A 210 10.08 9.81 -12.79
N PHE A 211 9.79 8.50 -12.64
CA PHE A 211 10.18 7.74 -11.46
C PHE A 211 11.70 7.52 -11.41
N GLN A 212 12.30 7.69 -10.24
CA GLN A 212 13.74 7.64 -10.07
C GLN A 212 14.17 6.35 -9.37
N PRO A 213 15.09 5.56 -9.95
CA PRO A 213 15.54 4.29 -9.36
C PRO A 213 16.07 4.38 -7.92
N LYS A 214 16.60 5.55 -7.51
CA LYS A 214 17.06 5.79 -6.14
C LYS A 214 15.94 5.66 -5.09
N ASN A 215 14.68 5.87 -5.50
CA ASN A 215 13.51 5.83 -4.64
C ASN A 215 12.87 4.44 -4.62
N PHE A 216 13.43 3.46 -5.34
CA PHE A 216 12.83 2.13 -5.46
C PHE A 216 13.33 1.23 -4.34
N MET A 217 12.44 0.40 -3.84
CA MET A 217 12.71 -0.54 -2.76
C MET A 217 12.15 -1.92 -3.11
N THR A 218 12.96 -2.94 -2.82
CA THR A 218 12.57 -4.35 -2.91
C THR A 218 12.30 -4.88 -1.50
N MET A 219 11.16 -5.53 -1.31
CA MET A 219 10.77 -6.10 -0.03
C MET A 219 11.21 -7.57 0.09
N PRO A 220 11.89 -7.94 1.18
CA PRO A 220 12.39 -9.31 1.37
C PRO A 220 11.30 -10.20 1.97
N TYR A 221 10.65 -11.02 1.15
CA TYR A 221 9.70 -12.04 1.61
C TYR A 221 10.37 -13.41 1.69
N ASP A 222 11.36 -13.52 2.59
CA ASP A 222 11.96 -14.79 2.99
C ASP A 222 11.01 -15.64 3.85
#